data_AF-A0A4V0XEF0-F1
#
_entry.id   AF-A0A4V0XEF0-F1
#
_cell.length_a   1.000
_cell.length_b   1.000
_cell.length_c   1.000
_cell.angle_alpha   90.00
_cell.angle_beta   90.00
_cell.angle_gamma   90.00
#
_symmetry.space_group_name_H-M   'P 1'
#
loop_
_entity.id
_entity.type
_entity.pdbx_description
1 polymer ?
#
loop_
_entity_poly.entity_id
_entity_poly.type
_entity_poly.pdbx_seq_one_letter_code
_entity_poly.pdbx_strand_id
1 'polypeptide(L)' 'MRKTIDGIIATACIEANLPLLFSDRDFQPYVEHLGLEVA' A
#
# COMPACT_ATOMS: atom_id res chain seq x y z
N MET A 1 -0.48 -9.21 -13.24
CA MET A 1 0.44 -8.07 -13.37
C MET A 1 0.12 -6.94 -12.39
N ARG A 2 -1.11 -6.39 -12.34
CA ARG A 2 -1.47 -5.29 -11.40
C ARG A 2 -1.16 -5.58 -9.92
N LYS A 3 -1.60 -6.74 -9.41
CA LYS A 3 -1.31 -7.16 -8.02
C LYS A 3 0.18 -7.12 -7.62
N THR A 4 1.09 -7.40 -8.55
CA THR A 4 2.54 -7.32 -8.28
C THR A 4 3.00 -5.88 -8.14
N ILE A 5 2.45 -4.98 -8.97
CA ILE A 5 2.74 -3.54 -8.92
C ILE A 5 2.20 -2.94 -7.61
N ASP A 6 0.97 -3.29 -7.22
CA ASP A 6 0.35 -2.79 -5.99
C ASP A 6 1.18 -3.19 -4.76
N GLY A 7 1.72 -4.42 -4.75
CA GLY A 7 2.65 -4.88 -3.72
C GLY A 7 3.97 -4.10 -3.70
N ILE A 8 4.54 -3.79 -4.86
CA ILE A 8 5.78 -2.98 -4.94
C ILE A 8 5.52 -1.56 -4.40
N ILE A 9 4.41 -0.94 -4.78
CA ILE A 9 4.03 0.42 -4.32
C ILE A 9 3.82 0.42 -2.80
N ALA A 10 3.02 -0.52 -2.27
CA ALA A 10 2.73 -0.59 -0.85
C ALA A 10 4.00 -0.81 -0.01
N THR A 11 4.87 -1.74 -0.42
CA THR A 11 6.15 -1.99 0.27
C THR A 11 7.04 -0.76 0.26
N ALA A 12 7.14 -0.04 -0.87
CA ALA A 12 7.94 1.17 -0.95
C ALA A 12 7.44 2.28 0.00
N CYS A 13 6.12 2.47 0.11
CA CYS A 13 5.51 3.41 1.06
C CYS A 13 5.78 3.01 2.52
N ILE A 14 5.62 1.72 2.85
CA ILE A 14 5.89 1.20 4.19
C ILE A 14 7.36 1.40 4.58
N GLU A 15 8.31 1.01 3.74
CA GLU A 15 9.74 1.17 4.05
C GLU A 15 10.16 2.64 4.18
N ALA A 16 9.52 3.54 3.42
CA ALA A 16 9.78 4.96 3.48
C ALA A 16 9.03 5.70 4.61
N ASN A 17 8.15 5.01 5.36
CA ASN A 17 7.20 5.62 6.30
C ASN A 17 6.40 6.77 5.66
N LEU A 18 5.89 6.53 4.44
CA LEU A 18 5.07 7.48 3.70
C LEU A 18 3.62 6.98 3.60
N PRO A 19 2.62 7.81 3.92
CA PRO A 19 1.23 7.45 3.71
C PRO A 19 0.89 7.45 2.21
N LEU A 20 0.00 6.55 1.79
CA LEU A 20 -0.45 6.41 0.41
C LEU A 20 -1.90 6.90 0.26
N LEU A 21 -2.11 7.86 -0.64
CA LEU A 21 -3.45 8.25 -1.09
C LEU A 21 -3.91 7.28 -2.17
N PHE A 22 -5.00 6.54 -1.93
CA PHE A 22 -5.56 5.61 -2.90
C PHE A 22 -7.08 5.57 -2.84
N SER A 23 -7.69 5.23 -3.97
CA SER A 23 -9.12 4.90 -4.07
C SER A 23 -9.36 3.42 -4.42
N ASP A 24 -8.30 2.69 -4.76
CA ASP A 24 -8.38 1.28 -5.11
C ASP A 24 -8.40 0.43 -3.84
N ARG A 25 -9.41 -0.43 -3.70
CA ARG A 25 -9.59 -1.29 -2.53
C ARG A 25 -8.53 -2.38 -2.44
N ASP A 26 -7.77 -2.63 -3.50
CA ASP A 26 -6.67 -3.59 -3.50
C ASP A 26 -5.55 -3.20 -2.52
N PHE A 27 -5.47 -1.93 -2.07
CA PHE A 27 -4.53 -1.49 -1.02
C PHE A 27 -5.03 -1.75 0.41
N GLN A 28 -6.32 -2.02 0.60
CA GLN A 28 -6.92 -2.20 1.92
C GLN A 28 -6.24 -3.32 2.75
N PRO A 29 -5.90 -4.50 2.19
CA PRO A 29 -5.20 -5.54 2.95
C PRO A 29 -3.82 -5.12 3.46
N TYR A 30 -3.14 -4.19 2.78
CA TYR A 30 -1.83 -3.67 3.21
C TYR A 30 -1.97 -2.76 4.43
N VAL A 31 -3.07 -2.02 4.53
CA VAL A 31 -3.42 -1.23 5.72
C VAL A 31 -3.76 -2.16 6.89
N GLU A 32 -4.60 -3.16 6.64
CA GLU A 32 -5.13 -4.05 7.69
C GLU A 32 -4.09 -5.01 8.27
N HIS A 33 -3.08 -5.40 7.48
CA HIS A 33 -2.16 -6.48 7.87
C HIS A 33 -0.68 -6.12 7.80
N LEU A 34 -0.29 -5.11 7.02
CA LEU A 34 1.12 -4.83 6.71
C LEU A 34 1.59 -3.43 7.17
N GLY A 35 0.69 -2.62 7.72
CA GLY A 35 1.05 -1.32 8.30
C GLY A 35 1.20 -0.18 7.28
N LEU A 36 0.60 -0.30 6.09
CA LEU A 36 0.51 0.83 5.17
C LEU A 36 -0.37 1.94 5.78
N GLU A 37 0.14 3.17 5.82
CA GLU A 37 -0.61 4.33 6.30
C GLU A 37 -1.45 4.95 5.17
N VAL A 38 -2.67 5.40 5.51
CA VAL A 38 -3.58 6.08 4.56
C VAL A 38 -3.38 7.59 4.66
N ALA A 39 -3.21 8.24 3.51
CA ALA A 39 -3.10 9.70 3.41
C ALA A 39 -4.47 10.40 3.31
#